data_AF-A0A2J7R770-F1
#
_entry.id   AF-A0A2J7R770-F1
#
_cell.length_a   1.000
_cell.length_b   1.000
_cell.length_c   1.000
_cell.angle_alpha   90.00
_cell.angle_beta   90.00
_cell.angle_gamma   90.00
#
_symmetry.space_group_name_H-M   'P 1'
#
loop_
_entity.id
_entity.type
_entity.pdbx_description
1 polymer ?
#
loop_
_entity_poly.entity_id
_entity_poly.type
_entity_poly.pdbx_seq_one_letter_code
_entity_poly.pdbx_strand_id
1 'polypeptide(L)'
;MSDVVTIAVVFQIVVLCFVVMLGFVSSAPPQKTTPIPILRSAQETDFAGGYSFSFETGNDIAREEVGELRNAGTPDEHQVVRGSYRYKDPEGNDIVVTYTADENGFVPQGAHLPVPPPIPQAILEALAKNAEEEARLSEAERAEIDSGRYVIH
;
A
#
# COMPACT_ATOMS: atom_id res chain seq x y z
N MET A 1 -54.13 -48.48 32.87
CA MET A 1 -53.96 -48.77 31.41
C MET A 1 -53.68 -47.50 30.61
N SER A 2 -54.21 -46.33 30.98
CA SER A 2 -53.98 -45.04 30.32
C SER A 2 -52.53 -44.53 30.39
N ASP A 3 -51.83 -44.70 31.52
CA ASP A 3 -50.51 -44.07 31.73
C ASP A 3 -49.39 -44.74 30.93
N VAL A 4 -49.43 -46.08 30.79
CA VAL A 4 -48.44 -46.85 30.01
C VAL A 4 -48.56 -46.55 28.51
N VAL A 5 -49.80 -46.40 28.01
CA VAL A 5 -50.07 -46.06 26.61
C VAL A 5 -49.63 -44.62 26.32
N THR A 6 -49.87 -43.70 27.25
CA THR A 6 -49.43 -42.30 27.11
C THR A 6 -47.91 -42.19 27.08
N ILE A 7 -47.20 -42.91 27.96
CA ILE A 7 -45.73 -42.93 27.97
C ILE A 7 -45.16 -43.52 26.67
N ALA A 8 -45.75 -44.59 26.14
CA ALA A 8 -45.32 -45.22 24.90
C ALA A 8 -45.49 -44.29 23.67
N VAL A 9 -46.61 -43.57 23.60
CA VAL A 9 -46.89 -42.62 22.50
C VAL A 9 -45.96 -41.41 22.56
N VAL A 10 -45.71 -40.86 23.75
CA VAL A 10 -44.76 -39.74 23.92
C VAL A 10 -43.34 -40.16 23.55
N PHE A 11 -42.93 -41.37 23.93
CA PHE A 11 -41.63 -41.91 23.56
C PHE A 11 -41.47 -42.07 22.05
N GLN A 12 -42.49 -42.58 21.33
CA GLN A 12 -42.47 -42.65 19.87
C GLN A 12 -42.41 -41.28 19.19
N ILE A 13 -43.08 -40.27 19.73
CA ILE A 13 -43.03 -38.89 19.20
C ILE A 13 -41.63 -38.29 19.40
N VAL A 14 -41.01 -38.49 20.58
CA VAL A 14 -39.66 -37.99 20.85
C VAL A 14 -38.62 -38.66 19.95
N VAL A 15 -38.73 -39.97 19.74
CA VAL A 15 -37.84 -40.71 18.82
C VAL A 15 -38.03 -40.22 17.38
N LEU A 16 -39.27 -40.00 16.93
CA LEU A 16 -39.55 -39.48 15.59
C LEU A 16 -38.98 -38.07 15.40
N CYS A 17 -39.13 -37.18 16.37
CA CYS A 17 -38.54 -35.84 16.34
C CYS A 17 -37.00 -35.88 16.29
N PHE A 18 -36.38 -36.82 17.00
CA PHE A 18 -34.92 -36.99 16.99
C PHE A 18 -34.41 -37.48 15.63
N VAL A 19 -35.14 -38.37 14.96
CA VAL A 19 -34.80 -38.86 13.62
C VAL A 19 -34.94 -37.76 12.55
N VAL A 20 -35.95 -36.90 12.65
CA VAL A 20 -36.14 -35.77 11.71
C VAL A 20 -35.04 -34.71 11.87
N MET A 21 -34.59 -34.44 13.10
CA MET A 21 -33.50 -33.49 13.37
C MET A 21 -32.14 -33.93 12.81
N LEU A 22 -31.87 -35.24 12.72
CA LEU A 22 -30.62 -35.77 12.17
C LEU A 22 -30.56 -35.73 10.63
N GLY A 23 -31.68 -35.44 9.95
CA GLY A 23 -31.77 -35.42 8.49
C GLY A 23 -31.30 -34.12 7.81
N PHE A 24 -31.05 -33.04 8.55
CA PHE A 24 -30.64 -31.73 8.01
C PHE A 24 -29.17 -31.41 8.31
N VAL A 25 -28.25 -32.31 7.98
CA VAL A 25 -26.84 -31.93 7.75
C VAL A 25 -26.72 -31.45 6.30
N SER A 26 -26.86 -30.14 6.10
CA SER A 26 -26.56 -29.50 4.82
C SER A 26 -25.04 -29.48 4.63
N SER A 27 -24.49 -30.50 3.97
CA SER A 27 -23.10 -30.48 3.51
C SER A 27 -22.97 -29.51 2.34
N ALA A 28 -22.49 -28.30 2.61
CA ALA A 28 -22.06 -27.41 1.54
C ALA A 28 -20.94 -28.10 0.73
N PRO A 29 -21.00 -28.09 -0.62
CA PRO A 29 -19.95 -28.69 -1.43
C PRO A 29 -18.61 -27.98 -1.12
N PRO A 30 -17.50 -28.72 -1.00
CA PRO A 30 -16.19 -28.11 -0.78
C PRO A 30 -15.87 -27.20 -1.97
N GLN A 31 -15.65 -25.92 -1.72
CA GLN A 31 -15.16 -24.99 -2.75
C GLN A 31 -13.78 -25.47 -3.19
N LYS A 32 -13.67 -25.92 -4.44
CA LYS A 32 -12.38 -26.19 -5.07
C LYS A 32 -11.75 -24.86 -5.48
N THR A 33 -11.05 -24.21 -4.56
CA THR A 33 -10.12 -23.14 -4.93
C THR A 33 -8.85 -23.79 -5.44
N THR A 34 -8.57 -23.66 -6.74
CA THR A 34 -7.24 -24.01 -7.26
C THR A 34 -6.23 -23.04 -6.65
N PRO A 35 -5.13 -23.53 -6.05
CA PRO A 35 -4.12 -22.65 -5.49
C PRO A 35 -3.51 -21.80 -6.61
N ILE A 36 -3.38 -20.51 -6.37
CA ILE A 36 -2.75 -19.57 -7.30
C ILE A 36 -1.24 -19.82 -7.26
N PRO A 37 -0.57 -20.10 -8.40
CA PRO A 37 0.85 -20.38 -8.41
C PRO A 37 1.67 -19.10 -8.22
N ILE A 38 2.91 -19.24 -7.74
CA ILE A 38 3.93 -18.19 -7.76
C ILE A 38 4.73 -18.36 -9.05
N LEU A 39 4.74 -17.33 -9.91
CA LEU A 39 5.47 -17.32 -11.18
C LEU A 39 6.94 -16.91 -11.00
N ARG A 40 7.18 -15.94 -10.10
CA ARG A 40 8.53 -15.45 -9.79
C ARG A 40 8.62 -15.15 -8.29
N SER A 41 9.78 -15.44 -7.71
CA SER A 41 10.13 -15.04 -6.36
C SER A 41 11.64 -14.82 -6.29
N ALA A 42 12.07 -13.68 -5.75
CA ALA A 42 13.46 -13.36 -5.51
C ALA A 42 13.58 -12.59 -4.20
N GLN A 43 14.62 -12.88 -3.43
CA GLN A 43 14.93 -12.22 -2.18
C GLN A 43 16.44 -12.14 -2.04
N GLU A 44 16.93 -10.97 -1.66
CA GLU A 44 18.34 -10.72 -1.38
C GLU A 44 18.46 -9.85 -0.13
N THR A 45 19.53 -10.08 0.64
CA THR A 45 19.81 -9.32 1.86
C THR A 45 21.29 -9.04 1.88
N ASP A 46 21.66 -7.82 2.22
CA ASP A 46 23.04 -7.42 2.37
C ASP A 46 23.46 -7.44 3.86
N PHE A 47 24.77 -7.35 4.10
CA PHE A 47 25.32 -7.28 5.46
C PHE A 47 25.23 -5.87 6.07
N ALA A 48 24.84 -4.87 5.28
CA ALA A 48 24.76 -3.46 5.67
C ALA A 48 23.35 -3.05 6.16
N GLY A 49 22.40 -3.97 6.20
CA GLY A 49 21.02 -3.73 6.66
C GLY A 49 20.01 -3.43 5.54
N GLY A 50 20.45 -3.47 4.28
CA GLY A 50 19.58 -3.42 3.12
C GLY A 50 19.07 -4.81 2.70
N TYR A 51 17.94 -4.79 2.01
CA TYR A 51 17.31 -5.99 1.47
C TYR A 51 16.54 -5.65 0.21
N SER A 52 16.28 -6.66 -0.61
CA SER A 52 15.30 -6.58 -1.68
C SER A 52 14.44 -7.83 -1.72
N PHE A 53 13.18 -7.69 -2.07
CA PHE A 53 12.35 -8.83 -2.42
C PHE A 53 11.43 -8.50 -3.59
N SER A 54 11.09 -9.52 -4.36
CA SER A 54 10.05 -9.41 -5.39
C SER A 54 9.32 -10.73 -5.56
N PHE A 55 8.02 -10.69 -5.79
CA PHE A 55 7.23 -11.86 -6.16
C PHE A 55 6.15 -11.52 -7.18
N GLU A 56 5.76 -12.55 -7.93
CA GLU A 56 4.71 -12.49 -8.94
C GLU A 56 3.88 -13.76 -8.88
N THR A 57 2.57 -13.62 -8.99
CA THR A 57 1.59 -14.71 -8.86
C THR A 57 0.83 -14.93 -10.17
N GLY A 58 0.23 -16.11 -10.33
CA GLY A 58 -0.51 -16.50 -11.53
C GLY A 58 -1.81 -15.73 -11.78
N ASN A 59 -2.23 -14.87 -10.85
CA ASN A 59 -3.38 -13.97 -10.99
C ASN A 59 -2.96 -12.49 -11.11
N ASP A 60 -1.80 -12.23 -11.71
CA ASP A 60 -1.25 -10.91 -12.02
C ASP A 60 -0.93 -10.01 -10.82
N ILE A 61 -1.00 -10.54 -9.59
CA ILE A 61 -0.50 -9.81 -8.41
C ILE A 61 1.01 -9.89 -8.40
N ALA A 62 1.66 -8.74 -8.30
CA ALA A 62 3.09 -8.66 -8.07
C ALA A 62 3.44 -7.58 -7.07
N ARG A 63 4.56 -7.77 -6.38
CA ARG A 63 5.13 -6.81 -5.45
C ARG A 63 6.65 -6.86 -5.54
N GLU A 64 7.26 -5.70 -5.42
CA GLU A 64 8.69 -5.53 -5.28
C GLU A 64 8.99 -4.47 -4.23
N GLU A 65 10.08 -4.65 -3.49
CA GLU A 65 10.48 -3.73 -2.43
C GLU A 65 11.99 -3.81 -2.23
N VAL A 66 12.60 -2.65 -1.98
CA VAL A 66 13.98 -2.50 -1.58
C VAL A 66 14.00 -1.69 -0.29
N GLY A 67 14.65 -2.22 0.74
CA GLY A 67 14.97 -1.51 1.97
C GLY A 67 16.45 -1.15 2.01
N GLU A 68 16.76 0.06 2.47
CA GLU A 68 18.12 0.54 2.74
C GLU A 68 18.19 1.16 4.14
N LEU A 69 19.27 0.90 4.88
CA LEU A 69 19.52 1.55 6.16
C LEU A 69 20.22 2.91 5.91
N ARG A 70 19.66 4.00 6.44
CA ARG A 70 20.25 5.34 6.34
C ARG A 70 20.85 5.79 7.67
N ASN A 71 21.91 6.59 7.57
CA ASN A 71 22.66 7.15 8.70
C ASN A 71 23.14 6.09 9.70
N ALA A 72 23.56 4.93 9.20
CA ALA A 72 24.00 3.79 10.01
C ALA A 72 25.08 4.20 11.03
N GLY A 73 24.88 3.82 12.30
CA GLY A 73 25.80 4.13 13.39
C GLY A 73 25.68 5.54 13.98
N THR A 74 24.60 6.27 13.67
CA THR A 74 24.29 7.59 14.24
C THR A 74 22.98 7.57 15.03
N PRO A 75 22.68 8.57 15.88
CA PRO A 75 21.38 8.68 16.55
C PRO A 75 20.19 8.80 15.59
N ASP A 76 20.42 9.23 14.35
CA ASP A 76 19.40 9.44 13.31
C ASP A 76 19.32 8.25 12.33
N GLU A 77 19.74 7.06 12.78
CA GLU A 77 19.65 5.82 12.03
C GLU A 77 18.19 5.42 11.79
N HIS A 78 17.81 5.23 10.53
CA HIS A 78 16.46 4.81 10.15
C HIS A 78 16.46 3.96 8.88
N GLN A 79 15.46 3.09 8.75
CA GLN A 79 15.24 2.32 7.53
C GLN A 79 14.42 3.13 6.53
N VAL A 80 14.88 3.19 5.29
CA VAL A 80 14.08 3.69 4.15
C VAL A 80 13.67 2.51 3.29
N VAL A 81 12.39 2.43 2.96
CA VAL A 81 11.82 1.36 2.14
C VAL A 81 11.13 1.97 0.94
N ARG A 82 11.45 1.45 -0.25
CA ARG A 82 10.81 1.84 -1.51
C ARG A 82 10.30 0.60 -2.21
N GLY A 83 9.06 0.64 -2.68
CA GLY A 83 8.47 -0.52 -3.34
C GLY A 83 7.30 -0.17 -4.24
N SER A 84 6.84 -1.20 -4.93
CA SER A 84 5.62 -1.14 -5.72
C SER A 84 4.82 -2.43 -5.55
N TYR A 85 3.50 -2.32 -5.65
CA TYR A 85 2.63 -3.47 -5.83
C TYR A 85 1.61 -3.19 -6.91
N ARG A 86 1.21 -4.26 -7.61
CA ARG A 86 0.16 -4.22 -8.63
C ARG A 86 -0.83 -5.35 -8.44
N TYR A 87 -2.08 -5.10 -8.78
CA TYR A 87 -3.15 -6.09 -8.85
C TYR A 87 -4.22 -5.65 -9.84
N LYS A 88 -5.09 -6.57 -10.27
CA LYS A 88 -6.26 -6.23 -11.09
C LYS A 88 -7.49 -5.98 -10.23
N ASP A 89 -8.20 -4.88 -10.50
CA ASP A 89 -9.51 -4.62 -9.88
C ASP A 89 -10.59 -5.58 -10.43
N PRO A 90 -11.81 -5.61 -9.84
CA PRO A 90 -12.91 -6.44 -10.35
C PRO A 90 -13.30 -6.16 -11.80
N GLU A 91 -12.98 -4.97 -12.32
CA GLU A 91 -13.21 -4.52 -13.68
C GLU A 91 -12.08 -4.92 -14.65
N GLY A 92 -10.95 -5.43 -14.14
CA GLY A 92 -9.78 -5.88 -14.90
C GLY A 92 -8.71 -4.82 -15.14
N ASN A 93 -8.86 -3.61 -14.57
CA ASN A 93 -7.85 -2.56 -14.67
C ASN A 93 -6.65 -2.84 -13.78
N ASP A 94 -5.46 -2.48 -14.25
CA ASP A 94 -4.23 -2.58 -13.47
C ASP A 94 -4.17 -1.44 -12.44
N ILE A 95 -4.26 -1.82 -11.17
CA ILE A 95 -4.01 -0.93 -10.04
C ILE A 95 -2.55 -1.06 -9.65
N VAL A 96 -1.82 0.05 -9.76
CA VAL A 96 -0.40 0.13 -9.36
C VAL A 96 -0.27 1.16 -8.24
N VAL A 97 0.46 0.78 -7.20
CA VAL A 97 0.86 1.68 -6.12
C VAL A 97 2.36 1.61 -5.97
N THR A 98 3.01 2.76 -5.98
CA THR A 98 4.40 2.95 -5.58
C THR A 98 4.43 3.62 -4.22
N TYR A 99 5.38 3.29 -3.37
CA TYR A 99 5.46 3.89 -2.04
C TYR A 99 6.90 4.13 -1.60
N THR A 100 7.06 5.13 -0.76
CA THR A 100 8.27 5.36 0.04
C THR A 100 7.86 5.37 1.51
N ALA A 101 8.55 4.60 2.34
CA ALA A 101 8.43 4.64 3.78
C ALA A 101 9.76 5.08 4.39
N ASP A 102 9.75 6.21 5.09
CA ASP A 102 10.91 6.78 5.79
C ASP A 102 10.47 7.38 7.13
N GLU A 103 11.28 8.27 7.71
CA GLU A 103 10.98 8.98 8.97
C GLU A 103 9.65 9.75 8.94
N ASN A 104 9.17 10.14 7.76
CA ASN A 104 7.90 10.84 7.58
C ASN A 104 6.71 9.87 7.44
N GLY A 105 6.94 8.57 7.59
CA GLY A 105 5.93 7.52 7.47
C GLY A 105 5.77 6.99 6.04
N PHE A 106 4.62 6.36 5.79
CA PHE A 106 4.32 5.70 4.51
C PHE A 106 3.63 6.68 3.54
N VAL A 107 4.28 6.94 2.41
CA VAL A 107 3.81 7.87 1.37
C VAL A 107 3.50 7.07 0.09
N PRO A 108 2.23 6.67 -0.13
CA PRO A 108 1.82 5.97 -1.33
C PRO A 108 1.49 6.93 -2.47
N GLN A 109 1.73 6.47 -3.69
CA GLN A 109 1.50 7.16 -4.95
C GLN A 109 0.81 6.20 -5.91
N GLY A 110 -0.30 6.62 -6.51
CA GLY A 110 -1.07 5.81 -7.45
C GLY A 110 -2.21 6.63 -8.05
N ALA A 111 -2.59 6.34 -9.30
CA ALA A 111 -3.59 7.11 -10.03
C ALA A 111 -4.99 7.10 -9.40
N HIS A 112 -5.26 6.11 -8.55
CA HIS A 112 -6.54 5.91 -7.85
C HIS A 112 -6.52 6.50 -6.43
N LEU A 113 -5.40 7.06 -5.97
CA LEU A 113 -5.31 7.66 -4.64
C LEU A 113 -5.76 9.13 -4.68
N PRO A 114 -6.34 9.65 -3.59
CA PRO A 114 -6.66 11.07 -3.49
C PRO A 114 -5.40 11.91 -3.67
N VAL A 115 -5.41 12.81 -4.65
CA VAL A 115 -4.36 13.80 -4.82
C VAL A 115 -4.74 15.09 -4.11
N PRO A 116 -3.79 15.80 -3.46
CA PRO A 116 -4.05 17.13 -2.93
C PRO A 116 -4.50 18.07 -4.05
N PRO A 117 -5.31 19.09 -3.74
CA PRO A 117 -5.74 20.05 -4.75
C PRO A 117 -4.52 20.75 -5.38
N PRO A 118 -4.62 21.14 -6.66
CA PRO A 118 -3.54 21.87 -7.33
C PRO A 118 -3.24 23.18 -6.60
N ILE A 119 -1.96 23.57 -6.62
CA ILE A 119 -1.51 24.83 -6.02
C ILE A 119 -2.26 26.00 -6.70
N PRO A 120 -2.87 26.92 -5.94
CA PRO A 120 -3.55 28.09 -6.50
C PRO A 120 -2.65 28.95 -7.40
N GLN A 121 -3.21 29.45 -8.50
CA GLN A 121 -2.50 30.28 -9.49
C GLN A 121 -1.78 31.49 -8.88
N ALA A 122 -2.38 32.13 -7.88
CA ALA A 122 -1.78 33.28 -7.20
C ALA A 122 -0.42 32.95 -6.54
N ILE A 123 -0.24 31.71 -6.05
CA ILE A 123 1.03 31.27 -5.45
C ILE A 123 2.08 31.06 -6.55
N LEU A 124 1.69 30.49 -7.69
CA LEU A 124 2.57 30.32 -8.84
C LEU A 124 3.04 31.67 -9.39
N GLU A 125 2.14 32.64 -9.48
CA GLU A 125 2.47 34.01 -9.90
C GLU A 125 3.37 34.72 -8.90
N ALA A 126 3.13 34.55 -7.60
CA ALA A 126 3.99 35.11 -6.57
C ALA A 126 5.41 34.51 -6.62
N LEU A 127 5.53 33.19 -6.80
CA LEU A 127 6.82 32.51 -6.97
C LEU A 127 7.55 32.98 -8.23
N ALA A 128 6.83 33.12 -9.35
CA ALA A 128 7.40 33.63 -10.60
C ALA A 128 7.90 35.07 -10.44
N LYS A 129 7.11 35.95 -9.82
CA LYS A 129 7.54 37.33 -9.55
C LYS A 129 8.76 37.42 -8.65
N ASN A 130 8.80 36.62 -7.58
CA ASN A 130 9.95 36.57 -6.68
C ASN A 130 11.20 36.11 -7.44
N ALA A 131 11.09 35.08 -8.27
CA ALA A 131 12.19 34.58 -9.09
C ALA A 131 12.66 35.62 -10.14
N GLU A 132 11.74 36.35 -10.78
CA GLU A 132 12.07 37.44 -11.70
C GLU A 132 12.77 38.61 -11.00
N GLU A 133 12.30 38.99 -9.80
CA GLU A 133 12.93 40.02 -9.01
C GLU A 133 14.33 39.60 -8.56
N GLU A 134 14.51 38.37 -8.09
CA GLU A 134 15.82 37.79 -7.77
C GLU A 134 16.75 37.79 -8.99
N ALA A 135 16.25 37.38 -10.17
CA ALA A 135 17.03 37.40 -11.40
C ALA A 135 17.45 38.83 -11.77
N ARG A 136 16.51 39.79 -11.71
CA ARG A 136 16.76 41.21 -11.97
C ARG A 136 17.80 41.78 -11.00
N LEU A 137 17.71 41.45 -9.71
CA LEU A 137 18.67 41.88 -8.70
C LEU A 137 20.05 41.27 -8.97
N SER A 138 20.11 39.98 -9.35
CA SER A 138 21.37 39.32 -9.70
C SER A 138 22.04 39.90 -10.95
N GLU A 139 21.24 40.32 -11.94
CA GLU A 139 21.74 40.99 -13.14
C GLU A 139 22.21 42.42 -12.84
N ALA A 140 21.47 43.14 -12.00
CA ALA A 140 21.86 44.47 -11.54
C ALA A 140 23.17 44.42 -10.73
N GLU A 141 23.30 43.45 -9.82
CA GLU A 141 24.52 43.21 -9.04
C GLU A 141 25.70 42.85 -9.95
N ARG A 142 25.51 41.97 -10.94
CA ARG A 142 26.54 41.65 -11.93
C ARG A 142 26.98 42.87 -12.74
N ALA A 143 26.04 43.70 -13.19
CA ALA A 143 26.33 44.93 -13.91
C ALA A 143 27.05 45.95 -13.03
N GLU A 144 26.73 46.00 -11.73
CA GLU A 144 27.41 46.86 -10.76
C GLU A 144 28.86 46.41 -10.52
N ILE A 145 29.09 45.11 -10.38
CA ILE A 145 30.44 44.50 -10.29
C ILE A 145 31.26 44.82 -11.55
N ASP A 146 30.69 44.63 -12.74
CA ASP A 146 31.37 44.92 -14.03
C ASP A 146 31.68 46.42 -14.20
N SER A 147 30.83 47.30 -13.65
CA SER A 147 31.07 48.75 -13.64
C SER A 147 32.23 49.19 -12.72
N GLY A 148 32.87 48.27 -12.01
CA GLY A 148 34.01 48.54 -11.12
C GLY A 148 33.64 49.33 -9.86
N ARG A 149 32.34 49.43 -9.53
CA ARG A 149 31.81 50.20 -8.40
C ARG A 149 31.71 49.39 -7.11
N TYR A 150 32.06 48.11 -7.15
CA TYR A 150 32.00 47.21 -6.01
C TYR A 150 33.07 47.58 -4.96
N VAL A 151 32.66 48.30 -3.92
CA VAL A 151 33.49 48.60 -2.74
C VAL A 151 33.24 47.52 -1.70
N ILE A 152 34.22 46.65 -1.49
CA ILE A 152 34.21 45.68 -0.39
C ILE A 152 34.37 46.46 0.93
N HIS A 153 33.35 46.39 1.80
CA HIS A 153 33.46 46.77 3.21
C HIS A 153 33.76 45.54 4.06
#